data_AF-A0A9E2W4D1-F1
#
_entry.id   AF-A0A9E2W4D1-F1
#
_cell.length_a   1.000
_cell.length_b   1.000
_cell.length_c   1.000
_cell.angle_alpha   90.00
_cell.angle_beta   90.00
_cell.angle_gamma   90.00
#
_symmetry.space_group_name_H-M   'P 1'
#
loop_
_entity.id
_entity.type
_entity.pdbx_description
1 polymer ?
#
loop_
_entity_poly.entity_id
_entity_poly.type
_entity_poly.pdbx_seq_one_letter_code
_entity_poly.pdbx_strand_id
1 'polypeptide(L)'
;MSLEYGTPESTRVTTVVPNTHVLSGLLGPRDENLRAIERLYPATRVSVQGNQVTLEGPDATVVLRLLDELVLVLESGQSLDPTKIERTIHMVEEDLRPSEVLRTEVVRSVKGKPIRPSTAGQKRYTDAIESSIITFGIGPAGTGKSYLAVAAAVQALHRRQVQRIVLTRPAV
;
A
#
# COMPACT_ATOMS: atom_id res chain seq x y z
N MET A 1 35.28 34.07 0.62
CA MET A 1 33.82 33.85 0.50
C MET A 1 33.62 32.34 0.49
N SER A 2 33.60 31.76 1.69
CA SER A 2 33.48 30.31 1.87
C SER A 2 31.99 30.01 2.05
N LEU A 3 31.42 29.25 1.11
CA LEU A 3 30.05 28.78 1.22
C LEU A 3 30.01 27.67 2.27
N GLU A 4 29.46 27.97 3.45
CA GLU A 4 28.98 26.97 4.38
C GLU A 4 27.82 26.22 3.70
N TYR A 5 28.10 25.03 3.18
CA TYR A 5 27.04 24.08 2.89
C TYR A 5 26.48 23.61 4.24
N GLY A 6 25.36 24.21 4.64
CA GLY A 6 24.57 23.73 5.77
C GLY A 6 24.32 22.24 5.61
N THR A 7 24.70 21.46 6.61
CA THR A 7 24.33 20.05 6.71
C THR A 7 22.80 19.99 6.61
N PRO A 8 22.19 19.17 5.73
CA PRO A 8 20.74 19.02 5.73
C PRO A 8 20.31 18.62 7.15
N GLU A 9 19.27 19.28 7.68
CA GLU A 9 18.72 18.98 9.01
C GLU A 9 18.46 17.47 9.11
N SER A 10 19.33 16.77 9.84
CA SER A 10 19.19 15.34 10.06
C SER A 10 18.08 15.13 11.08
N THR A 11 16.92 14.67 10.61
CA THR A 11 15.80 14.34 11.48
C THR A 11 16.05 12.95 12.06
N ARG A 12 16.00 12.84 13.40
CA ARG A 12 16.04 11.55 14.10
C ARG A 12 14.68 11.28 14.74
N VAL A 13 14.09 10.14 14.41
CA VAL A 13 12.84 9.66 15.03
C VAL A 13 13.00 8.21 15.45
N THR A 14 12.25 7.82 16.48
CA THR A 14 12.30 6.46 17.01
C THR A 14 10.88 5.96 17.24
N THR A 15 10.61 4.72 16.82
CA THR A 15 9.33 4.04 17.02
C THR A 15 9.54 2.67 17.64
N VAL A 16 8.50 2.15 18.28
CA VAL A 16 8.49 0.83 18.92
C VAL A 16 7.52 -0.05 18.14
N VAL A 17 8.03 -1.12 17.55
CA VAL A 17 7.21 -2.08 16.81
C VAL A 17 6.55 -3.03 17.82
N PRO A 18 5.21 -3.17 17.79
CA PRO A 18 4.50 -4.05 18.70
C PRO A 18 4.74 -5.51 18.31
N ASN A 19 4.97 -6.38 19.29
CA ASN A 19 5.09 -7.84 19.14
C ASN A 19 6.26 -8.34 18.27
N THR A 20 6.90 -9.43 18.71
CA THR A 20 8.06 -10.01 18.01
C THR A 20 7.74 -10.48 16.58
N HIS A 21 6.53 -11.01 16.34
CA HIS A 21 6.15 -11.54 15.02
C HIS A 21 5.96 -10.44 13.97
N VAL A 22 5.48 -9.25 14.35
CA VAL A 22 5.34 -8.10 13.44
C VAL A 22 6.72 -7.58 13.07
N LEU A 23 7.63 -7.45 14.05
CA LEU A 23 9.00 -7.06 13.78
C LEU A 23 9.68 -8.04 12.80
N SER A 24 9.56 -9.35 13.02
CA SER A 24 10.12 -10.34 12.09
C SER A 24 9.52 -10.24 10.68
N GLY A 25 8.22 -9.97 10.55
CA GLY A 25 7.58 -9.74 9.26
C GLY A 25 8.04 -8.44 8.57
N LEU A 26 8.29 -7.39 9.36
CA LEU A 26 8.76 -6.09 8.89
C LEU A 26 10.19 -6.17 8.35
N LEU A 27 11.09 -6.90 9.04
CA LEU A 27 12.47 -7.12 8.58
C LEU A 27 12.52 -8.10 7.40
N GLY A 28 11.66 -9.12 7.42
CA GLY A 28 11.61 -10.17 6.41
C GLY A 28 12.77 -11.18 6.53
N PRO A 29 12.71 -12.29 5.78
CA PRO A 29 13.79 -13.27 5.71
C PRO A 29 15.14 -12.62 5.34
N ARG A 30 16.17 -12.83 6.18
CA ARG A 30 17.52 -12.26 5.97
C ARG A 30 17.52 -10.74 5.77
N ASP A 31 16.59 -10.05 6.42
CA ASP A 31 16.41 -8.60 6.37
C ASP A 31 16.09 -8.07 4.96
N GLU A 32 15.50 -8.89 4.08
CA GLU A 32 15.24 -8.51 2.68
C GLU A 32 14.33 -7.28 2.55
N ASN A 33 13.37 -7.13 3.46
CA ASN A 33 12.42 -6.02 3.48
C ASN A 33 13.10 -4.75 4.00
N LEU A 34 13.91 -4.86 5.06
CA LEU A 34 14.72 -3.75 5.56
C LEU A 34 15.68 -3.23 4.47
N ARG A 35 16.39 -4.14 3.79
CA ARG A 35 17.29 -3.77 2.68
C ARG A 35 16.54 -3.14 1.51
N ALA A 36 15.28 -3.49 1.27
CA ALA A 36 14.47 -2.83 0.25
C ALA A 36 14.18 -1.38 0.61
N ILE A 37 13.84 -1.10 1.88
CA ILE A 37 13.63 0.26 2.38
C ILE A 37 14.93 1.06 2.31
N GLU A 38 16.05 0.49 2.78
CA GLU A 38 17.37 1.16 2.76
C GLU A 38 17.84 1.50 1.33
N ARG A 39 17.57 0.62 0.35
CA ARG A 39 17.88 0.90 -1.07
C ARG A 39 17.09 2.08 -1.62
N LEU A 40 15.85 2.26 -1.17
CA LEU A 40 14.95 3.30 -1.65
C LEU A 40 15.19 4.63 -0.94
N TYR A 41 15.66 4.59 0.31
CA TYR A 41 16.03 5.77 1.10
C TYR A 41 17.50 5.74 1.51
N PRO A 42 18.45 5.88 0.56
CA PRO A 42 19.88 5.72 0.83
C PRO A 42 20.45 6.79 1.78
N ALA A 43 19.78 7.93 1.91
CA ALA A 43 20.15 9.01 2.82
C ALA A 43 19.58 8.82 4.24
N THR A 44 18.73 7.82 4.47
CA THR A 44 18.09 7.57 5.77
C THR A 44 18.61 6.28 6.37
N ARG A 45 19.32 6.40 7.49
CA ARG A 45 19.81 5.26 8.26
C ARG A 45 18.68 4.65 9.08
N VAL A 46 18.47 3.35 8.92
CA VAL A 46 17.56 2.55 9.74
C VAL A 46 18.38 1.71 10.71
N SER A 47 18.00 1.68 11.99
CA SER A 47 18.70 0.88 13.01
C SER A 47 17.70 0.22 13.94
N VAL A 48 17.86 -1.09 14.16
CA VAL A 48 16.92 -1.91 14.91
C VAL A 48 17.62 -2.46 16.14
N GLN A 49 17.07 -2.18 17.32
CA GLN A 49 17.57 -2.67 18.60
C GLN A 49 16.40 -3.21 19.43
N GLY A 50 16.34 -4.53 19.64
CA GLY A 50 15.17 -5.16 20.22
C GLY A 50 13.94 -4.92 19.34
N ASN A 51 12.89 -4.31 19.89
CA ASN A 51 11.70 -3.89 19.16
C ASN A 51 11.68 -2.38 18.82
N GLN A 52 12.77 -1.68 19.07
CA GLN A 52 12.90 -0.26 18.79
C GLN A 52 13.56 -0.06 17.42
N VAL A 53 12.94 0.76 16.59
CA VAL A 53 13.46 1.16 15.28
C VAL A 53 13.77 2.64 15.31
N THR A 54 15.03 2.98 15.06
CA THR A 54 15.51 4.37 14.97
C THR A 54 15.80 4.70 13.52
N LEU A 55 15.32 5.87 13.09
CA LEU A 55 15.45 6.42 11.75
C LEU A 55 16.19 7.74 11.84
N GLU A 56 17.21 7.94 11.01
CA GLU A 56 18.03 9.15 11.01
C GLU A 56 18.35 9.56 9.57
N GLY A 57 17.94 10.76 9.17
CA GLY A 57 18.15 11.28 7.83
C GLY A 57 17.05 12.24 7.37
N PRO A 58 17.13 12.76 6.13
CA PRO A 58 16.17 13.72 5.60
C PRO A 58 14.77 13.11 5.41
N ASP A 59 14.68 11.81 5.11
CA ASP A 59 13.40 11.12 4.87
C ASP A 59 12.88 10.38 6.11
N ALA A 60 13.47 10.60 7.29
CA ALA A 60 13.16 9.82 8.48
C ALA A 60 11.66 9.84 8.84
N THR A 61 10.97 10.97 8.65
CA THR A 61 9.52 11.08 8.86
C THR A 61 8.70 10.31 7.83
N VAL A 62 9.14 10.26 6.57
CA VAL A 62 8.48 9.49 5.50
C VAL A 62 8.66 8.00 5.74
N VAL A 63 9.87 7.58 6.09
CA VAL A 63 10.17 6.19 6.45
C VAL A 63 9.40 5.77 7.69
N LEU A 64 9.23 6.64 8.69
CA LEU A 64 8.39 6.35 9.86
C LEU A 64 6.95 6.04 9.45
N ARG A 65 6.32 6.91 8.64
CA ARG A 65 4.97 6.68 8.10
C ARG A 65 4.87 5.37 7.33
N LEU A 66 5.89 5.05 6.53
CA LEU A 66 5.96 3.78 5.82
C LEU A 66 5.97 2.59 6.78
N LEU A 67 6.81 2.62 7.82
CA LEU A 67 6.87 1.53 8.81
C LEU A 67 5.53 1.36 9.52
N ASP A 68 4.88 2.45 9.92
CA ASP A 68 3.56 2.39 10.56
C ASP A 68 2.52 1.72 9.65
N GLU A 69 2.51 2.05 8.36
CA GLU A 69 1.61 1.41 7.39
C GLU A 69 1.92 -0.07 7.16
N LEU A 70 3.21 -0.43 7.10
CA LEU A 70 3.63 -1.83 6.96
C LEU A 70 3.26 -2.66 8.19
N VAL A 71 3.38 -2.08 9.40
CA VAL A 71 2.92 -2.70 10.65
C VAL A 71 1.42 -2.98 10.57
N LEU A 72 0.60 -2.00 10.16
CA LEU A 72 -0.83 -2.22 9.98
C LEU A 72 -1.13 -3.32 8.95
N VAL A 73 -0.40 -3.37 7.84
CA VAL A 73 -0.57 -4.46 6.84
C VAL A 73 -0.30 -5.83 7.47
N LEU A 74 0.79 -5.97 8.23
CA LEU A 74 1.15 -7.21 8.92
C LEU A 74 0.11 -7.62 9.98
N GLU A 75 -0.36 -6.67 10.79
CA GLU A 75 -1.38 -6.91 11.82
C GLU A 75 -2.71 -7.40 11.23
N SER A 76 -2.98 -7.08 9.96
CA SER A 76 -4.15 -7.63 9.25
C SER A 76 -3.96 -9.05 8.71
N GLY A 77 -2.86 -9.71 9.07
CA GLY A 77 -2.53 -11.08 8.65
C GLY A 77 -1.98 -11.18 7.23
N GLN A 78 -1.62 -10.05 6.60
CA GLN A 78 -0.99 -10.06 5.28
C GLN A 78 0.53 -10.23 5.42
N SER A 79 1.13 -10.99 4.51
CA SER A 79 2.59 -11.07 4.42
C SER A 79 3.16 -9.89 3.62
N LEU A 80 4.36 -9.46 3.99
CA LEU A 80 5.16 -8.54 3.20
C LEU A 80 6.14 -9.29 2.31
N ASP A 81 6.48 -8.66 1.18
CA ASP A 81 7.55 -9.04 0.26
C ASP A 81 8.11 -7.74 -0.37
N PRO A 82 9.30 -7.77 -0.98
CA PRO A 82 9.91 -6.56 -1.54
C PRO A 82 9.01 -5.82 -2.54
N THR A 83 8.26 -6.56 -3.37
CA THR A 83 7.33 -5.96 -4.34
C THR A 83 6.16 -5.24 -3.67
N LYS A 84 5.64 -5.76 -2.55
CA LYS A 84 4.63 -5.06 -1.76
C LYS A 84 5.19 -3.82 -1.09
N ILE A 85 6.43 -3.85 -0.61
CA ILE A 85 7.07 -2.69 0.01
C ILE A 85 7.22 -1.54 -0.98
N GLU A 86 7.71 -1.83 -2.19
CA GLU A 86 7.80 -0.84 -3.28
C GLU A 86 6.43 -0.20 -3.57
N ARG A 87 5.35 -1.00 -3.60
CA ARG A 87 3.98 -0.48 -3.79
C ARG A 87 3.50 0.37 -2.63
N THR A 88 3.76 -0.05 -1.39
CA THR A 88 3.41 0.71 -0.18
C THR A 88 4.12 2.05 -0.18
N ILE A 89 5.39 2.10 -0.59
CA ILE A 89 6.17 3.35 -0.70
C ILE A 89 5.50 4.32 -1.67
N HIS A 90 5.21 3.89 -2.89
CA HIS A 90 4.51 4.73 -3.86
C HIS A 90 3.15 5.23 -3.36
N MET A 91 2.43 4.41 -2.58
CA MET A 91 1.17 4.85 -1.95
C MET A 91 1.40 5.92 -0.89
N VAL A 92 2.43 5.80 -0.04
CA VAL A 92 2.76 6.81 0.99
C VAL A 92 3.22 8.13 0.35
N GLU A 93 4.01 8.06 -0.72
CA GLU A 93 4.44 9.23 -1.51
C GLU A 93 3.25 9.97 -2.15
N GLU A 94 2.21 9.24 -2.56
CA GLU A 94 0.96 9.81 -3.07
C GLU A 94 -0.03 10.22 -1.96
N ASP A 95 0.43 10.29 -0.71
CA ASP A 95 -0.33 10.60 0.52
C ASP A 95 -1.55 9.70 0.80
N LEU A 96 -1.53 8.47 0.29
CA LEU A 96 -2.53 7.46 0.57
C LEU A 96 -2.15 6.64 1.82
N ARG A 97 -3.14 5.94 2.36
CA ARG A 97 -2.97 4.95 3.45
C ARG A 97 -2.88 3.54 2.87
N PRO A 98 -1.69 2.98 2.63
CA PRO A 98 -1.52 1.62 2.09
C PRO A 98 -2.33 0.56 2.82
N SER A 99 -2.43 0.65 4.14
CA SER A 99 -3.22 -0.27 4.95
C SER A 99 -4.69 -0.28 4.53
N GLU A 100 -5.30 0.87 4.26
CA GLU A 100 -6.68 0.97 3.76
C GLU A 100 -6.81 0.38 2.36
N VAL A 101 -5.89 0.71 1.45
CA VAL A 101 -5.88 0.19 0.07
C VAL A 101 -5.80 -1.34 0.09
N LEU A 102 -4.84 -1.88 0.82
CA LEU A 102 -4.52 -3.31 0.83
C LEU A 102 -5.49 -4.14 1.66
N ARG A 103 -6.22 -3.54 2.60
CA ARG A 103 -7.31 -4.18 3.37
C ARG A 103 -8.68 -4.09 2.70
N THR A 104 -8.89 -3.14 1.78
CA THR A 104 -10.20 -2.96 1.11
C THR A 104 -10.56 -4.21 0.30
N GLU A 105 -11.52 -5.00 0.78
CA GLU A 105 -12.08 -6.14 0.05
C GLU A 105 -13.31 -5.70 -0.74
N VAL A 106 -13.28 -5.91 -2.06
CA VAL A 106 -14.44 -5.64 -2.92
C VAL A 106 -15.38 -6.84 -2.92
N VAL A 107 -14.88 -8.05 -3.20
CA VAL A 107 -15.68 -9.28 -3.11
C VAL A 107 -14.77 -10.50 -3.04
N ARG A 108 -15.32 -11.66 -2.66
CA ARG A 108 -14.63 -12.96 -2.80
C ARG A 108 -14.80 -13.50 -4.21
N SER A 109 -13.69 -13.90 -4.82
CA SER A 109 -13.70 -14.69 -6.05
C SER A 109 -14.37 -16.04 -5.82
N VAL A 110 -14.83 -16.69 -6.90
CA VAL A 110 -15.37 -18.06 -6.89
C VAL A 110 -14.40 -19.07 -6.24
N LYS A 111 -13.09 -18.82 -6.33
CA LYS A 111 -12.04 -19.63 -5.70
C LYS A 111 -11.74 -19.24 -4.24
N GLY A 112 -12.57 -18.43 -3.60
CA GLY A 112 -12.41 -17.95 -2.22
C GLY A 112 -11.35 -16.86 -2.02
N LYS A 113 -10.53 -16.54 -3.04
CA LYS A 113 -9.51 -15.48 -2.96
C LYS A 113 -10.17 -14.08 -2.96
N PRO A 114 -9.83 -13.18 -2.02
CA PRO A 114 -10.38 -11.84 -2.01
C PRO A 114 -9.92 -11.03 -3.22
N ILE A 115 -10.83 -10.25 -3.79
CA ILE A 115 -10.58 -9.27 -4.86
C ILE A 115 -10.46 -7.91 -4.20
N ARG A 116 -9.31 -7.27 -4.38
CA ARG A 116 -8.95 -6.00 -3.74
C ARG A 116 -8.08 -5.14 -4.66
N PRO A 117 -8.15 -3.81 -4.56
CA PRO A 117 -7.17 -2.96 -5.19
C PRO A 117 -5.78 -3.27 -4.61
N SER A 118 -4.78 -3.27 -5.49
CA SER A 118 -3.38 -3.55 -5.18
C SER A 118 -2.45 -2.37 -5.47
N THR A 119 -3.02 -1.28 -6.01
CA THR A 119 -2.31 -0.02 -6.28
C THR A 119 -3.18 1.17 -5.88
N ALA A 120 -2.54 2.32 -5.66
CA ALA A 120 -3.18 3.61 -5.43
C ALA A 120 -4.26 3.94 -6.49
N GLY A 121 -3.89 3.84 -7.77
CA GLY A 121 -4.81 4.09 -8.88
C GLY A 121 -6.00 3.13 -8.89
N GLN A 122 -5.82 1.87 -8.49
CA GLN A 122 -6.92 0.92 -8.37
C GLN A 122 -7.88 1.27 -7.22
N LYS A 123 -7.36 1.77 -6.09
CA LYS A 123 -8.19 2.27 -4.98
C LYS A 123 -9.01 3.49 -5.40
N ARG A 124 -8.36 4.51 -5.99
CA ARG A 124 -9.05 5.67 -6.54
C ARG A 124 -10.15 5.27 -7.52
N TYR A 125 -9.88 4.26 -8.36
CA TYR A 125 -10.87 3.74 -9.30
C TYR A 125 -12.07 3.08 -8.59
N THR A 126 -11.86 2.25 -7.57
CA THR A 126 -12.96 1.65 -6.81
C THR A 126 -13.75 2.69 -6.03
N ASP A 127 -13.08 3.68 -5.44
CA ASP A 127 -13.74 4.75 -4.69
C ASP A 127 -14.56 5.66 -5.63
N ALA A 128 -14.08 5.90 -6.85
CA ALA A 128 -14.83 6.61 -7.88
C ALA A 128 -16.11 5.86 -8.28
N ILE A 129 -16.04 4.53 -8.41
CA ILE A 129 -17.23 3.68 -8.69
C ILE A 129 -18.28 3.84 -7.59
N GLU A 130 -17.87 3.91 -6.31
CA GLU A 130 -18.80 4.04 -5.18
C GLU A 130 -19.41 5.44 -5.07
N SER A 131 -18.66 6.48 -5.43
CA SER A 131 -19.05 7.89 -5.24
C SER A 131 -19.66 8.56 -6.48
N SER A 132 -19.59 7.94 -7.65
CA SER A 132 -20.03 8.53 -8.93
C SER A 132 -21.11 7.69 -9.61
N ILE A 133 -22.06 8.36 -10.28
CA ILE A 133 -23.09 7.68 -11.10
C ILE A 133 -22.47 6.96 -12.31
N ILE A 134 -21.48 7.60 -12.95
CA ILE A 134 -20.75 7.08 -14.11
C ILE A 134 -19.25 7.24 -13.84
N THR A 135 -18.49 6.15 -14.02
CA THR A 135 -17.02 6.13 -13.88
C THR A 135 -16.38 5.62 -15.17
N PHE A 136 -15.41 6.36 -15.71
CA PHE A 136 -14.61 5.91 -16.85
C PHE A 136 -13.27 5.34 -16.36
N GLY A 137 -13.08 4.03 -16.54
CA GLY A 137 -11.80 3.37 -16.25
C GLY A 137 -10.88 3.41 -17.48
N ILE A 138 -9.86 4.27 -17.47
CA ILE A 138 -8.87 4.40 -18.55
C ILE A 138 -7.52 3.86 -18.07
N GLY A 139 -6.82 3.09 -18.90
CA GLY A 139 -5.46 2.64 -18.61
C GLY A 139 -5.02 1.39 -19.39
N PRO A 140 -3.74 1.01 -19.31
CA PRO A 140 -3.15 -0.10 -20.08
C PRO A 140 -3.83 -1.45 -19.85
N ALA A 141 -3.67 -2.40 -20.77
CA ALA A 141 -4.15 -3.77 -20.57
C ALA A 141 -3.58 -4.37 -19.27
N GLY A 142 -4.36 -5.21 -18.57
CA GLY A 142 -3.92 -5.88 -17.34
C GLY A 142 -3.98 -5.05 -16.05
N THR A 143 -4.34 -3.76 -16.08
CA THR A 143 -4.39 -2.91 -14.87
C THR A 143 -5.62 -3.10 -13.97
N GLY A 144 -6.46 -4.10 -14.24
CA GLY A 144 -7.58 -4.48 -13.37
C GLY A 144 -8.87 -3.67 -13.53
N LYS A 145 -8.96 -2.73 -14.49
CA LYS A 145 -10.14 -1.88 -14.73
C LYS A 145 -11.46 -2.68 -14.81
N SER A 146 -11.58 -3.59 -15.78
CA SER A 146 -12.77 -4.41 -15.94
C SER A 146 -12.97 -5.37 -14.78
N TYR A 147 -11.88 -5.90 -14.21
CA TYR A 147 -11.94 -6.87 -13.12
C TYR A 147 -12.50 -6.25 -11.82
N LEU A 148 -11.99 -5.08 -11.43
CA LEU A 148 -12.45 -4.35 -10.25
C LEU A 148 -13.85 -3.77 -10.44
N ALA A 149 -14.21 -3.32 -11.65
CA ALA A 149 -15.58 -2.88 -11.94
C ALA A 149 -16.60 -4.00 -11.75
N VAL A 150 -16.30 -5.19 -12.31
CA VAL A 150 -17.16 -6.36 -12.15
C VAL A 150 -17.23 -6.78 -10.68
N ALA A 151 -16.12 -6.76 -9.96
CA ALA A 151 -16.10 -7.06 -8.53
C ALA A 151 -17.00 -6.09 -7.73
N ALA A 152 -16.93 -4.79 -8.00
CA ALA A 152 -17.77 -3.79 -7.36
C ALA A 152 -19.26 -3.99 -7.71
N ALA A 153 -19.58 -4.30 -8.97
CA ALA A 153 -20.93 -4.61 -9.39
C ALA A 153 -21.50 -5.86 -8.69
N VAL A 154 -20.70 -6.92 -8.55
CA VAL A 154 -21.08 -8.13 -7.81
C VAL A 154 -21.28 -7.82 -6.32
N GLN A 155 -20.41 -7.00 -5.73
CA GLN A 155 -20.58 -6.54 -4.35
C GLN A 155 -21.91 -5.79 -4.16
N ALA A 156 -22.23 -4.85 -5.07
CA ALA A 156 -23.49 -4.12 -5.05
C ALA A 156 -24.71 -5.03 -5.19
N LEU A 157 -24.62 -6.07 -6.05
CA LEU A 157 -25.66 -7.07 -6.21
C LEU A 157 -25.85 -7.89 -4.92
N HIS A 158 -24.77 -8.35 -4.28
CA HIS A 158 -24.83 -9.07 -3.00
C HIS A 158 -25.40 -8.20 -1.86
N ARG A 159 -25.05 -6.91 -1.84
CA ARG A 159 -25.60 -5.92 -0.89
C ARG A 159 -27.03 -5.49 -1.23
N ARG A 160 -27.64 -6.06 -2.29
CA ARG A 160 -28.97 -5.71 -2.80
C ARG A 160 -29.14 -4.22 -3.15
N GLN A 161 -28.04 -3.54 -3.46
CA GLN A 161 -28.05 -2.15 -3.94
C GLN A 161 -28.52 -2.07 -5.39
N VAL A 162 -28.38 -3.17 -6.16
CA VAL A 162 -28.87 -3.32 -7.53
C VAL A 162 -29.58 -4.66 -7.69
N GLN A 163 -30.49 -4.76 -8.67
CA GLN A 163 -31.25 -5.98 -8.95
C GLN A 163 -30.59 -6.88 -10.01
N ARG A 164 -29.80 -6.30 -10.91
CA ARG A 164 -29.14 -7.02 -12.01
C ARG A 164 -27.87 -6.32 -12.46
N ILE A 165 -26.93 -7.09 -13.01
CA ILE A 165 -25.69 -6.60 -13.63
C ILE A 165 -25.82 -6.82 -15.14
N VAL A 166 -25.47 -5.80 -15.94
CA VAL A 166 -25.39 -5.90 -17.39
C VAL A 166 -23.95 -5.69 -17.82
N LEU A 167 -23.35 -6.69 -18.47
CA LEU A 167 -22.01 -6.62 -19.04
C LEU A 167 -22.14 -6.61 -20.56
N THR A 168 -21.57 -5.60 -21.21
CA THR A 168 -21.57 -5.49 -22.66
C THR A 168 -20.16 -5.25 -23.17
N ARG A 169 -19.90 -5.70 -24.40
CA ARG A 169 -18.70 -5.40 -25.17
C ARG A 169 -19.13 -5.06 -26.60
N PRO A 170 -18.48 -4.11 -27.28
CA PRO A 170 -18.77 -3.85 -28.68
C PRO A 170 -18.54 -5.13 -29.50
N ALA A 171 -19.37 -5.35 -30.52
CA ALA A 171 -19.07 -6.32 -31.56
C ALA A 171 -17.88 -5.78 -32.35
N VAL A 172 -16.70 -6.36 -32.11
CA VAL A 172 -15.47 -6.12 -32.87
C VAL A 172 -15.23 -7.31 -33.77
#